data_AF-A0A849WZN5-F1
#
_entry.id   AF-A0A849WZN5-F1
#
_cell.length_a   1.000
_cell.length_b   1.000
_cell.length_c   1.000
_cell.angle_alpha   90.00
_cell.angle_beta   90.00
_cell.angle_gamma   90.00
#
_symmetry.space_group_name_H-M   'P 1'
#
loop_
_entity.id
_entity.type
_entity.pdbx_description
1 polymer ?
#
loop_
_entity_poly.entity_id
_entity_poly.type
_entity_poly.pdbx_seq_one_letter_code
_entity_poly.pdbx_strand_id
1 'polypeptide(L)' 'MQHLTDKALLEETENLVRKERQLLGVILRHLREIERRRLFSSLGYSSLFTYCVERLGFSEDEACRRIS' A
#
# COMPACT_ATOMS: atom_id res chain seq x y z
N MET A 1 -0.90 27.54 4.50
CA MET A 1 -2.00 26.55 4.50
C MET A 1 -3.13 27.14 3.68
N GLN A 2 -3.65 26.41 2.70
CA GLN A 2 -4.79 26.89 1.90
C GLN A 2 -6.05 26.86 2.78
N HIS A 3 -6.79 27.96 2.81
CA HIS A 3 -8.09 28.03 3.49
C HIS A 3 -9.14 27.37 2.58
N LEU A 4 -9.38 26.08 2.77
CA LEU A 4 -10.51 25.37 2.17
C LEU A 4 -11.78 25.72 2.94
N THR A 5 -12.90 25.86 2.22
CA THR A 5 -14.22 25.86 2.85
C THR A 5 -14.54 24.43 3.32
N ASP A 6 -15.42 24.28 4.31
CA ASP A 6 -15.81 22.96 4.83
C ASP A 6 -16.27 22.01 3.72
N LYS A 7 -17.05 22.53 2.76
CA LYS A 7 -17.50 21.76 1.59
C LYS A 7 -16.33 21.30 0.73
N ALA A 8 -15.38 22.19 0.42
CA ALA A 8 -14.22 21.84 -0.39
C ALA A 8 -13.31 20.84 0.33
N LEU A 9 -13.13 20.98 1.64
CA LEU A 9 -12.35 20.04 2.46
C LEU A 9 -12.96 18.62 2.43
N LEU A 10 -14.28 18.51 2.56
CA LEU A 10 -14.98 17.22 2.50
C LEU A 10 -14.88 16.58 1.10
N GLU A 11 -15.15 17.34 0.04
CA GLU A 11 -15.06 16.86 -1.34
C GLU A 11 -13.62 16.44 -1.70
N GLU A 12 -12.62 17.20 -1.28
CA GLU A 12 -11.22 16.86 -1.51
C GLU A 12 -10.80 15.61 -0.73
N THR A 13 -11.25 15.47 0.53
CA THR A 13 -10.98 14.28 1.33
C THR A 13 -11.57 13.02 0.70
N GLU A 14 -12.80 13.07 0.20
CA GLU A 14 -13.40 11.94 -0.53
C GLU A 14 -12.60 11.59 -1.80
N ASN A 15 -12.13 12.59 -2.52
CA ASN A 15 -11.30 12.39 -3.70
C ASN A 15 -9.94 11.77 -3.35
N LEU A 16 -9.33 12.17 -2.23
CA LEU A 16 -8.10 11.57 -1.74
C LEU A 16 -8.30 10.09 -1.40
N VAL A 17 -9.39 9.72 -0.73
CA VAL A 17 -9.72 8.30 -0.44
C VAL A 17 -9.87 7.49 -1.74
N ARG A 18 -10.49 8.06 -2.79
CA ARG A 18 -10.59 7.38 -4.10
C ARG A 18 -9.22 7.16 -4.74
N LYS A 19 -8.34 8.17 -4.68
CA LYS A 19 -6.96 8.07 -5.20
C LYS A 19 -6.13 7.07 -4.40
N GLU A 20 -6.27 7.06 -3.08
CA GLU A 20 -5.63 6.09 -2.19
C GLU A 20 -6.01 4.66 -2.58
N ARG A 21 -7.31 4.38 -2.77
CA ARG A 21 -7.77 3.05 -3.22
C ARG A 21 -7.21 2.64 -4.57
N GLN A 22 -7.13 3.57 -5.52
CA GLN A 22 -6.52 3.31 -6.83
C GLN A 22 -5.03 2.97 -6.68
N LEU A 23 -4.29 3.76 -5.89
CA LEU A 23 -2.87 3.53 -5.63
C LEU A 23 -2.65 2.19 -4.92
N LEU A 24 -3.49 1.85 -3.94
CA LEU A 24 -3.45 0.55 -3.27
C LEU A 24 -3.62 -0.59 -4.27
N GLY A 25 -4.54 -0.48 -5.23
CA GLY A 25 -4.70 -1.48 -6.29
C GLY A 25 -3.44 -1.66 -7.14
N VAL A 26 -2.69 -0.58 -7.40
CA VAL A 26 -1.38 -0.66 -8.08
C VAL A 26 -0.36 -1.40 -7.22
N ILE A 27 -0.28 -1.05 -5.92
CA ILE A 27 0.62 -1.70 -4.96
C ILE A 27 0.35 -3.20 -4.89
N LEU A 28 -0.92 -3.62 -4.75
CA LEU A 28 -1.30 -5.04 -4.68
C LEU A 28 -0.87 -5.82 -5.94
N ARG A 29 -1.00 -5.22 -7.14
CA ARG A 29 -0.49 -5.84 -8.37
C ARG A 29 1.03 -6.00 -8.35
N HIS A 30 1.76 -5.02 -7.83
CA HIS A 30 3.22 -5.12 -7.69
C HIS A 30 3.63 -6.16 -6.65
N LEU A 31 2.96 -6.25 -5.51
CA LEU A 31 3.22 -7.27 -4.50
C LEU A 31 3.04 -8.68 -5.09
N ARG A 32 1.97 -8.91 -5.84
CA ARG A 32 1.75 -10.20 -6.56
C ARG A 32 2.87 -10.50 -7.55
N GLU A 33 3.33 -9.50 -8.29
CA GLU A 33 4.42 -9.70 -9.25
C GLU A 33 5.78 -9.95 -8.56
N ILE A 34 6.04 -9.25 -7.45
CA ILE A 34 7.20 -9.48 -6.58
C ILE A 34 7.18 -10.91 -6.04
N GLU A 35 6.01 -11.39 -5.60
CA GLU A 35 5.82 -12.75 -5.11
C GLU A 35 6.05 -13.79 -6.21
N ARG A 36 5.40 -13.60 -7.36
CA ARG A 36 5.53 -14.50 -8.53
C ARG A 36 6.98 -14.64 -8.99
N ARG A 37 7.74 -13.54 -8.95
CA ARG A 37 9.17 -13.51 -9.30
C ARG A 37 10.11 -13.83 -8.12
N ARG A 38 9.58 -14.01 -6.91
CA ARG A 38 10.32 -14.19 -5.66
C ARG A 38 11.41 -13.13 -5.42
N LEU A 39 11.17 -11.88 -5.79
CA LEU A 39 12.18 -10.81 -5.65
C LEU A 39 12.52 -10.50 -4.19
N PHE A 40 11.59 -10.76 -3.26
CA PHE A 40 11.87 -10.64 -1.82
C PHE A 40 13.02 -11.57 -1.38
N SER A 41 13.17 -12.73 -2.02
CA SER A 41 14.21 -13.70 -1.69
C SER A 41 15.59 -13.22 -2.15
N SER A 42 15.69 -12.63 -3.34
CA SER A 42 16.95 -12.03 -3.82
C SER A 42 17.41 -10.83 -2.98
N LEU A 43 16.48 -10.21 -2.26
CA LEU A 43 16.74 -9.12 -1.33
C LEU A 43 17.04 -9.61 0.10
N GLY A 44 17.05 -10.92 0.34
CA GLY A 44 17.39 -11.54 1.63
C GLY A 44 16.21 -11.73 2.60
N TYR A 45 14.98 -11.43 2.19
CA TYR A 45 13.81 -11.65 3.03
C TYR A 45 13.31 -13.09 2.94
N SER A 46 12.90 -13.65 4.09
CA SER A 46 12.40 -15.02 4.19
C SER A 46 11.03 -15.23 3.55
N SER A 47 10.23 -14.17 3.40
CA SER A 47 8.90 -14.21 2.80
C SER A 47 8.49 -12.84 2.25
N LEU A 48 7.43 -12.80 1.42
CA LEU A 48 6.82 -11.53 1.00
C LEU A 48 6.28 -10.75 2.23
N PHE A 49 5.79 -11.46 3.25
CA PHE A 49 5.32 -10.85 4.49
C PHE A 49 6.43 -10.08 5.20
N THR A 50 7.57 -10.72 5.43
CA THR A 50 8.74 -10.09 6.05
C THR A 50 9.24 -8.90 5.24
N TYR A 51 9.23 -9.01 3.91
CA TYR A 51 9.52 -7.87 3.03
C TYR A 51 8.52 -6.71 3.21
N CYS A 52 7.22 -6.99 3.27
CA CYS A 52 6.21 -5.96 3.48
C CYS A 52 6.35 -5.25 4.84
N VAL A 53 6.63 -5.99 5.91
CA VAL A 53 6.77 -5.41 7.25
C VAL A 53 8.10 -4.66 7.38
N GLU A 54 9.22 -5.31 7.09
CA GLU A 54 10.55 -4.76 7.36
C GLU A 54 11.02 -3.75 6.31
N ARG A 55 10.68 -3.94 5.02
CA ARG A 55 11.15 -3.07 3.94
C ARG A 55 10.16 -1.98 3.57
N LEU A 56 8.88 -2.31 3.53
CA LEU A 56 7.82 -1.38 3.12
C LEU A 56 7.15 -0.66 4.31
N GLY A 57 7.43 -1.10 5.54
CA GLY A 57 6.95 -0.44 6.76
C GLY A 57 5.47 -0.66 7.05
N PHE A 58 4.83 -1.67 6.45
CA PHE A 58 3.46 -2.04 6.79
C PHE A 58 3.43 -2.66 8.19
N SER A 59 2.33 -2.44 8.91
CA SER A 59 2.06 -3.25 10.10
C SER A 59 1.84 -4.72 9.71
N GLU A 60 1.96 -5.63 10.67
CA GLU A 60 1.68 -7.05 10.44
C GLU A 60 0.25 -7.26 9.92
N ASP A 61 -0.74 -6.59 10.51
CA ASP A 61 -2.15 -6.63 10.06
C ASP A 61 -2.31 -6.14 8.62
N GLU A 62 -1.60 -5.06 8.28
CA GLU A 62 -1.62 -4.46 6.96
C GLU A 62 -1.00 -5.37 5.91
N ALA A 63 0.12 -6.01 6.23
CA ALA A 63 0.79 -6.99 5.38
C ALA A 63 -0.10 -8.23 5.19
N CYS A 64 -0.66 -8.79 6.26
CA CYS A 64 -1.56 -9.93 6.20
C CYS A 64 -2.73 -9.69 5.24
N ARG A 65 -3.45 -8.57 5.37
CA ARG A 65 -4.61 -8.24 4.51
C ARG A 65 -4.25 -7.98 3.05
N ARG A 66 -3.03 -7.54 2.78
CA ARG A 66 -2.56 -7.20 1.43
C ARG A 66 -1.97 -8.40 0.69
N ILE A 67 -1.55 -9.44 1.41
CA ILE A 67 -0.96 -10.67 0.85
C ILE A 67 -2.01 -11.79 0.75
N SER A 68 -3.08 -11.75 1.54
CA SER A 68 -4.19 -12.74 1.50
C SER A 68 -5.00 -12.72 0.20
#